data_AF-A0A1B6FM32-F1
#
_entry.id   AF-A0A1B6FM32-F1
#
_cell.length_a   1.000
_cell.length_b   1.000
_cell.length_c   1.000
_cell.angle_alpha   90.00
_cell.angle_beta   90.00
_cell.angle_gamma   90.00
#
_symmetry.space_group_name_H-M   'P 1'
#
loop_
_entity.id
_entity.type
_entity.pdbx_description
1 polymer ?
#
loop_
_entity_poly.entity_id
_entity_poly.type
_entity_poly.pdbx_seq_one_letter_code
_entity_poly.pdbx_strand_id
1 'polypeptide(L)'
;GICRTYCCTSQVPQQDVFADAEDWMGKCNSTGPVLLQTLHDTFTHIARKSRAAQLVSLQEQLHEAGQFSYSGDVHLSPYRIVRVVDRAGSIHVVRKEAKTEFECSRQGYFRHPSGCNRFYRCVKFNQYTPDFTVFEYDCPAGLA
;
A
#
# COMPACT_ATOMS: atom_id res chain seq x y z
N GLY A 1 13.17 18.09 -44.43
CA GLY A 1 13.86 18.69 -43.28
C GLY A 1 13.01 19.82 -42.73
N ILE A 2 12.66 19.70 -41.44
CA ILE A 2 12.40 20.77 -40.46
C ILE A 2 11.40 21.88 -40.86
N CYS A 3 10.18 21.77 -40.34
CA CYS A 3 9.24 22.84 -39.94
C CYS A 3 8.18 22.16 -39.06
N ARG A 4 7.69 22.66 -37.93
CA ARG A 4 7.88 23.91 -37.20
C ARG A 4 7.32 23.65 -35.79
N THR A 5 7.95 24.30 -34.82
CA THR A 5 7.39 24.87 -33.59
C THR A 5 5.87 24.98 -33.58
N TYR A 6 5.20 24.34 -32.62
CA TYR A 6 4.01 24.88 -31.94
C TYR A 6 4.00 24.37 -30.50
N CYS A 7 4.13 25.33 -29.57
CA CYS A 7 3.68 25.19 -28.20
C CYS A 7 2.27 24.62 -28.20
N CYS A 8 2.03 23.53 -27.45
CA CYS A 8 0.68 23.28 -26.95
C CYS A 8 0.52 24.10 -25.67
N THR A 9 -0.16 25.23 -25.84
CA THR A 9 -0.71 26.08 -24.80
C THR A 9 -1.85 25.39 -24.07
N SER A 10 -1.84 25.59 -22.76
CA SER A 10 -2.96 25.86 -21.84
C SER A 10 -4.21 24.97 -21.75
N GLN A 11 -4.56 24.80 -20.46
CA GLN A 11 -5.90 24.71 -19.85
C GLN A 11 -6.52 23.32 -19.63
N VAL A 12 -6.30 22.82 -18.41
CA VAL A 12 -7.30 22.08 -17.63
C VAL A 12 -7.69 23.00 -16.45
N PRO A 13 -8.98 23.13 -16.10
CA PRO A 13 -9.46 24.18 -15.22
C PRO A 13 -9.02 23.96 -13.76
N GLN A 14 -8.82 25.09 -13.11
CA GLN A 14 -8.33 25.29 -11.76
C GLN A 14 -9.44 25.01 -10.74
N GLN A 15 -9.21 24.06 -9.83
CA GLN A 15 -9.81 24.07 -8.51
C GLN A 15 -8.65 24.09 -7.50
N ASP A 16 -8.73 25.05 -6.59
CA ASP A 16 -7.60 25.67 -5.91
C ASP A 16 -6.81 24.73 -5.00
N VAL A 17 -5.50 24.62 -5.25
CA VAL A 17 -4.52 24.25 -4.23
C VAL A 17 -3.33 25.19 -4.39
N PHE A 18 -3.13 26.04 -3.38
CA PHE A 18 -1.93 26.83 -3.20
C PHE A 18 -0.72 25.89 -3.17
N ALA A 19 0.18 26.04 -4.13
CA ALA A 19 1.49 25.40 -4.13
C ALA A 19 2.52 26.40 -4.63
N ASP A 20 3.55 26.57 -3.83
CA ASP A 20 4.49 27.68 -3.83
C ASP A 20 5.31 27.72 -5.13
N ALA A 21 5.45 28.92 -5.71
CA ALA A 21 5.88 29.14 -7.09
C ALA A 21 7.39 29.01 -7.36
N GLU A 22 8.17 28.36 -6.50
CA GLU A 22 9.65 28.42 -6.55
C GLU A 22 10.33 27.16 -7.14
N ASP A 23 9.60 26.20 -7.70
CA ASP A 23 10.21 24.93 -8.17
C ASP A 23 10.28 24.77 -9.71
N TRP A 24 10.17 25.87 -10.46
CA TRP A 24 10.15 25.84 -11.94
C TRP A 24 11.41 26.39 -12.62
N MET A 25 12.54 26.56 -11.90
CA MET A 25 13.83 26.92 -12.51
C MET A 25 14.88 25.81 -12.38
N GLY A 26 14.58 24.64 -12.94
CA GLY A 26 15.57 23.59 -13.16
C GLY A 26 15.96 23.51 -14.63
N LYS A 27 17.03 24.22 -15.04
CA LYS A 27 17.70 23.98 -16.32
C LYS A 27 17.99 22.47 -16.45
N CYS A 28 17.71 21.84 -17.60
CA CYS A 28 17.93 20.40 -17.84
C CYS A 28 19.40 19.94 -17.80
N ASN A 29 20.30 20.65 -17.13
CA ASN A 29 21.71 20.31 -17.08
C ASN A 29 22.40 20.73 -15.78
N SER A 30 21.71 20.68 -14.65
CA SER A 30 22.35 20.82 -13.34
C SER A 30 21.78 19.85 -12.34
N THR A 31 22.70 19.31 -11.54
CA THR A 31 22.54 18.31 -10.49
C THR A 31 21.51 18.75 -9.46
N GLY A 32 20.24 18.43 -9.72
CA GLY A 32 19.20 18.40 -8.70
C GLY A 32 19.43 17.23 -7.74
N PRO A 33 18.65 17.13 -6.65
CA PRO A 33 18.75 15.99 -5.73
C PRO A 33 18.62 14.69 -6.53
N VAL A 34 19.60 13.79 -6.35
CA VAL A 34 19.80 12.55 -7.14
C VAL A 34 18.51 11.74 -7.26
N LEU A 35 17.70 11.72 -6.20
CA LEU A 35 16.42 11.03 -6.16
C LEU A 35 15.40 11.65 -7.12
N LEU A 36 15.27 12.97 -7.15
CA LEU A 36 14.28 13.66 -7.97
C LEU A 36 14.65 13.54 -9.46
N GLN A 37 15.95 13.57 -9.78
CA GLN A 37 16.43 13.27 -11.13
C GLN A 37 16.11 11.83 -11.54
N THR A 38 16.38 10.86 -10.67
CA THR A 38 16.06 9.45 -10.93
C THR A 38 14.55 9.24 -11.11
N LEU A 39 13.72 9.89 -10.30
CA LEU A 39 12.27 9.85 -10.44
C LEU A 39 11.83 10.47 -11.77
N HIS A 40 12.37 11.64 -12.12
CA HIS A 40 12.05 12.28 -13.39
C HIS A 40 12.45 11.42 -14.59
N ASP A 41 13.65 10.85 -14.58
CA ASP A 41 14.16 9.99 -15.65
C ASP A 41 13.35 8.70 -15.78
N THR A 42 13.00 8.07 -14.66
CA THR A 42 12.17 6.85 -14.66
C THR A 42 10.76 7.14 -15.17
N PHE A 43 10.10 8.20 -14.70
CA PHE A 43 8.75 8.57 -15.16
C PHE A 43 8.73 8.97 -16.62
N THR A 44 9.70 9.75 -17.10
CA THR A 44 9.79 10.14 -18.51
C THR A 44 10.09 8.95 -19.40
N HIS A 45 10.93 8.02 -18.97
CA HIS A 45 11.22 6.79 -19.70
C HIS A 45 9.99 5.88 -19.79
N ILE A 46 9.22 5.74 -18.72
CA ILE A 46 7.96 4.97 -18.71
C ILE A 46 6.92 5.63 -19.63
N ALA A 47 6.78 6.95 -19.59
CA ALA A 47 5.81 7.70 -20.40
C ALA A 47 6.10 7.64 -21.91
N ARG A 48 7.38 7.50 -22.30
CA ARG A 48 7.79 7.38 -23.71
C ARG A 48 7.63 5.96 -24.29
N LYS A 49 7.46 4.94 -23.45
CA LYS A 49 7.25 3.57 -23.92
C LYS A 49 5.82 3.38 -24.44
N SER A 50 5.68 2.63 -25.54
CA SER A 50 4.36 2.20 -26.00
C SER A 50 3.71 1.25 -24.98
N ARG A 51 2.38 1.19 -24.96
CA ARG A 51 1.63 0.26 -24.09
C ARG A 51 2.10 -1.19 -24.26
N ALA A 52 2.42 -1.62 -25.48
CA ALA A 52 2.95 -2.95 -25.75
C ALA A 52 4.32 -3.17 -25.10
N ALA A 53 5.23 -2.20 -25.17
CA ALA A 53 6.54 -2.28 -24.54
C ALA A 53 6.46 -2.27 -23.00
N GLN A 54 5.49 -1.55 -22.43
CA GLN A 54 5.20 -1.63 -20.99
C GLN A 54 4.72 -3.03 -20.60
N LEU A 55 3.75 -3.60 -21.32
CA LEU A 55 3.22 -4.94 -21.03
C LEU A 55 4.30 -6.03 -21.14
N VAL A 56 5.19 -5.96 -22.13
CA VAL A 56 6.33 -6.87 -22.25
C VAL A 56 7.28 -6.72 -21.07
N SER A 57 7.59 -5.48 -20.68
CA SER A 57 8.43 -5.21 -19.51
C SER A 57 7.81 -5.71 -18.20
N LEU A 58 6.49 -5.62 -18.04
CA LEU A 58 5.78 -6.17 -16.87
C LEU A 58 5.76 -7.69 -16.90
N GLN A 59 5.59 -8.30 -18.07
CA GLN A 59 5.62 -9.76 -18.21
C GLN A 59 7.00 -10.31 -17.85
N GLU A 60 8.08 -9.62 -18.23
CA GLU A 60 9.43 -9.98 -17.82
C GLU A 60 9.60 -9.90 -16.30
N GLN A 61 9.15 -8.81 -15.66
CA GLN A 61 9.18 -8.67 -14.21
C GLN A 61 8.40 -9.79 -13.48
N LEU A 62 7.27 -10.24 -14.05
CA LEU A 62 6.49 -11.35 -13.50
C LEU A 62 7.19 -12.71 -13.69
N HIS A 63 7.88 -12.92 -14.82
CA HIS A 63 8.68 -14.13 -15.06
C HIS A 63 9.92 -14.19 -14.15
N GLU A 64 10.61 -13.07 -13.94
CA GLU A 64 11.72 -12.96 -12.99
C GLU A 64 11.23 -13.12 -11.53
N ALA A 65 10.05 -12.58 -11.19
CA ALA A 65 9.41 -12.82 -9.90
C ALA A 65 9.06 -14.29 -9.67
N GLY A 66 8.82 -15.06 -10.74
CA GLY A 66 8.63 -16.51 -10.69
C GLY A 66 9.93 -17.30 -10.42
N GLN A 67 11.11 -16.70 -10.62
CA GLN A 67 12.40 -17.29 -10.24
C GLN A 67 12.77 -17.00 -8.78
N PHE A 68 12.15 -16.00 -8.15
CA PHE A 68 12.10 -15.90 -6.70
C PHE A 68 11.07 -16.89 -6.17
N SER A 69 11.45 -18.18 -6.14
CA SER A 69 11.00 -19.03 -5.03
C SER A 69 11.38 -18.25 -3.77
N TYR A 70 10.41 -17.73 -3.02
CA TYR A 70 10.63 -17.21 -1.67
C TYR A 70 11.05 -18.39 -0.77
N SER A 71 12.25 -18.91 -1.00
CA SER A 71 13.01 -19.78 -0.13
C SER A 71 13.88 -18.88 0.73
N GLY A 72 13.26 -18.30 1.75
CA GLY A 72 13.89 -17.46 2.73
C GLY A 72 12.78 -17.04 3.67
N ASP A 73 12.89 -17.48 4.93
CA ASP A 73 11.95 -17.17 5.99
C ASP A 73 11.54 -15.70 5.93
N VAL A 74 10.38 -15.43 5.34
CA VAL A 74 9.76 -14.11 5.42
C VAL A 74 9.42 -13.95 6.89
N HIS A 75 10.30 -13.27 7.63
CA HIS A 75 10.08 -12.95 9.03
C HIS A 75 8.95 -11.92 9.08
N LEU A 76 7.73 -12.41 8.98
CA LEU A 76 6.52 -11.66 9.25
C LEU A 76 6.70 -11.07 10.64
N SER A 77 6.69 -9.73 10.72
CA SER A 77 6.76 -9.10 12.03
C SER A 77 5.64 -9.66 12.89
N PRO A 78 5.91 -10.11 14.12
CA PRO A 78 4.87 -10.65 15.00
C PRO A 78 3.87 -9.57 15.43
N TYR A 79 3.94 -8.36 14.86
CA TYR A 79 3.08 -7.25 15.16
C TYR A 79 2.47 -6.61 13.90
N ARG A 80 1.22 -6.21 14.03
CA ARG A 80 0.47 -5.37 13.09
C ARG A 80 0.42 -3.93 13.59
N ILE A 81 0.48 -2.99 12.65
CA ILE A 81 0.34 -1.56 12.92
C ILE A 81 -1.15 -1.21 12.88
N VAL A 82 -1.71 -0.72 14.00
CA VAL A 82 -3.10 -0.26 14.09
C VAL A 82 -3.14 1.23 14.37
N ARG A 83 -4.10 1.93 13.75
CA ARG A 83 -4.36 3.36 13.98
C ARG A 83 -5.56 3.46 14.93
N VAL A 84 -5.31 3.96 16.13
CA VAL A 84 -6.34 4.17 17.17
C VAL A 84 -6.63 5.66 17.24
N VAL A 85 -7.91 6.03 17.32
CA VAL A 85 -8.33 7.43 17.47
C VAL A 85 -8.76 7.67 18.91
N ASP A 86 -8.14 8.63 19.55
CA ASP A 86 -8.47 9.02 20.92
C ASP A 86 -9.77 9.83 21.00
N ARG A 87 -10.29 10.02 22.22
CA ARG A 87 -11.47 10.86 22.48
C ARG A 87 -11.28 12.32 22.08
N ALA A 88 -10.03 12.79 22.05
CA ALA A 88 -9.66 14.11 21.56
C ALA A 88 -9.51 14.20 20.03
N GLY A 89 -9.69 13.08 19.30
CA GLY A 89 -9.56 12.99 17.85
C GLY A 89 -8.14 12.78 17.34
N SER A 90 -7.14 12.65 18.24
CA SER A 90 -5.75 12.39 17.87
C SER A 90 -5.56 10.94 17.38
N ILE A 91 -4.75 10.75 16.33
CA ILE A 91 -4.47 9.44 15.75
C ILE A 91 -3.16 8.89 16.32
N HIS A 92 -3.22 7.74 16.98
CA HIS A 92 -2.09 7.03 17.55
C HIS A 92 -1.77 5.77 16.76
N VAL A 93 -0.49 5.58 16.43
CA VAL A 93 0.01 4.39 15.74
C VAL A 93 0.51 3.40 16.79
N VAL A 94 -0.22 2.30 16.98
CA VAL A 94 0.09 1.30 18.00
C VAL A 94 0.52 -0.01 17.35
N ARG A 95 1.51 -0.67 17.93
CA ARG A 95 2.01 -1.98 17.51
C ARG A 95 1.28 -3.05 18.33
N LYS A 96 0.38 -3.82 17.69
CA LYS A 96 -0.38 -4.92 18.31
C LYS A 96 0.14 -6.25 17.81
N GLU A 97 0.17 -7.30 18.62
CA GLU A 97 0.52 -8.66 18.17
C GLU A 97 -0.33 -9.04 16.93
N ALA A 98 0.33 -9.56 15.90
CA ALA A 98 -0.27 -10.06 14.67
C ALA A 98 -0.70 -11.53 14.81
N LYS A 99 -0.04 -12.28 15.70
CA LYS A 99 -0.45 -13.64 16.04
C LYS A 99 -1.54 -13.58 17.10
N THR A 100 -2.70 -14.16 16.79
CA THR A 100 -3.77 -14.33 17.76
C THR A 100 -3.48 -15.55 18.63
N GLU A 101 -3.73 -15.46 19.93
CA GLU A 101 -3.61 -16.61 20.85
C GLU A 101 -4.76 -17.62 20.70
N PHE A 102 -5.73 -17.34 19.83
CA PHE A 102 -6.94 -18.15 19.68
C PHE A 102 -6.77 -19.27 18.65
N GLU A 103 -7.05 -20.50 19.07
CA GLU A 103 -7.23 -21.64 18.18
C GLU A 103 -8.70 -21.81 17.81
N CYS A 104 -8.96 -22.07 16.53
CA CYS A 104 -10.31 -22.21 15.99
C CYS A 104 -10.64 -23.67 15.70
N SER A 105 -11.68 -24.21 16.35
CA SER A 105 -12.16 -25.56 16.03
C SER A 105 -13.10 -25.59 14.82
N ARG A 106 -13.80 -24.47 14.53
CA ARG A 106 -14.74 -24.34 13.40
C ARG A 106 -14.82 -22.90 12.91
N GLN A 107 -15.28 -22.73 11.68
CA GLN A 107 -15.60 -21.39 11.15
C GLN A 107 -16.79 -20.78 11.91
N GLY A 108 -16.68 -19.50 12.26
CA GLY A 108 -17.75 -18.79 12.97
C GLY A 108 -17.27 -17.60 13.80
N TYR A 109 -18.19 -17.02 14.56
CA TYR A 109 -17.94 -15.97 15.54
C TYR A 109 -17.95 -16.55 16.96
N PHE A 110 -17.01 -16.12 17.78
CA PHE A 110 -16.80 -16.61 19.13
C PHE A 110 -16.57 -15.45 20.10
N ARG A 111 -16.99 -15.63 21.35
CA ARG A 111 -16.82 -14.64 22.41
C ARG A 111 -15.37 -14.65 22.90
N HIS A 112 -14.83 -13.47 23.15
CA HIS A 112 -13.49 -13.35 23.70
C HIS A 112 -13.49 -13.74 25.19
N PRO A 113 -12.54 -14.56 25.67
CA PRO A 113 -12.53 -15.04 27.06
C PRO A 113 -12.30 -13.92 28.07
N SER A 114 -11.55 -12.89 27.69
CA SER A 114 -11.22 -11.76 28.57
C SER A 114 -12.13 -10.52 28.40
N GLY A 115 -13.31 -10.65 27.80
CA GLY A 115 -14.31 -9.55 27.83
C GLY A 115 -15.49 -9.71 26.88
N CYS A 116 -16.69 -9.35 27.35
CA CYS A 116 -17.92 -9.35 26.56
C CYS A 116 -17.94 -8.30 25.43
N ASN A 117 -17.15 -7.23 25.59
CA ASN A 117 -16.99 -6.18 24.60
C ASN A 117 -16.03 -6.55 23.46
N ARG A 118 -15.63 -7.81 23.35
CA ARG A 118 -14.70 -8.30 22.34
C ARG A 118 -15.16 -9.65 21.81
N PHE A 119 -14.96 -9.85 20.51
CA PHE A 119 -15.24 -11.13 19.87
C PHE A 119 -14.23 -11.40 18.78
N TYR A 120 -14.08 -12.66 18.41
CA TYR A 120 -13.20 -13.06 17.31
C TYR A 120 -13.96 -13.89 16.28
N ARG A 121 -13.52 -13.80 15.03
CA ARG A 121 -14.06 -14.54 13.89
C ARG A 121 -12.99 -15.45 13.32
N CYS A 122 -13.31 -16.72 13.24
CA CYS A 122 -12.48 -17.73 12.58
C CYS A 122 -12.93 -17.87 11.12
N VAL A 123 -12.01 -17.70 10.18
CA VAL A 123 -12.27 -17.85 8.74
C VAL A 123 -11.35 -18.92 8.15
N LYS A 124 -11.96 -19.86 7.41
CA LYS A 124 -11.24 -20.85 6.62
C LYS A 124 -11.27 -20.41 5.16
N PHE A 125 -10.14 -19.89 4.66
CA PHE A 125 -10.05 -19.45 3.26
C PHE A 125 -9.81 -20.63 2.30
N ASN A 126 -9.04 -21.62 2.74
CA ASN A 126 -8.71 -22.80 1.97
C ASN A 126 -9.33 -24.03 2.65
N GLN A 127 -10.19 -24.75 1.93
CA GLN A 127 -10.84 -25.95 2.46
C GLN A 127 -9.87 -27.13 2.62
N TYR A 128 -8.78 -27.14 1.86
CA TYR A 128 -7.78 -28.22 1.81
C TYR A 128 -6.74 -28.14 2.93
N THR A 129 -6.54 -26.98 3.57
CA THR A 129 -5.65 -26.83 4.73
C THR A 129 -6.47 -26.81 6.02
N PRO A 130 -5.91 -27.27 7.15
CA PRO A 130 -6.59 -27.20 8.44
C PRO A 130 -6.56 -25.78 9.06
N ASP A 131 -5.79 -24.86 8.48
CA ASP A 131 -5.52 -23.56 9.08
C ASP A 131 -6.71 -22.60 9.03
N PHE A 132 -6.88 -21.86 10.13
CA PHE A 132 -7.87 -20.80 10.25
C PHE A 132 -7.17 -19.45 10.42
N THR A 133 -7.70 -18.42 9.78
CA THR A 133 -7.32 -17.04 10.04
C THR A 133 -8.27 -16.44 11.06
N VAL A 134 -7.71 -15.84 12.12
CA VAL A 134 -8.48 -15.24 13.21
C VAL A 134 -8.50 -13.73 13.07
N PHE A 135 -9.68 -13.14 13.18
CA PHE A 135 -9.87 -11.70 13.22
C PHE A 135 -10.52 -11.31 14.55
N GLU A 136 -9.84 -10.48 15.33
CA GLU A 136 -10.39 -9.90 16.57
C GLU A 136 -11.07 -8.56 16.28
N TYR A 137 -12.22 -8.34 16.94
CA TYR A 137 -13.01 -7.12 16.87
C TYR A 137 -13.39 -6.66 18.28
N ASP A 138 -13.35 -5.35 18.48
CA ASP A 138 -13.91 -4.70 19.67
C ASP A 138 -15.35 -4.26 19.36
N CYS A 139 -16.28 -4.50 20.29
CA CYS A 139 -17.64 -3.99 20.21
C CYS A 139 -17.63 -2.46 20.36
N PRO A 140 -18.43 -1.74 19.56
CA PRO A 140 -18.60 -0.30 19.75
C PRO A 140 -19.20 0.01 21.13
N ALA A 141 -18.91 1.19 21.66
CA ALA A 141 -19.39 1.62 22.98
C ALA A 141 -20.93 1.62 23.03
N GLY A 142 -21.51 0.96 24.04
CA GLY A 142 -22.96 0.91 24.28
C GLY A 142 -23.66 -0.40 23.89
N LEU A 143 -22.92 -1.38 23.36
CA LEU A 143 -23.43 -2.73 23.00
C LEU A 143 -22.81 -3.87 23.85
N ALA A 144 -22.08 -3.51 24.92
CA ALA A 144 -21.40 -4.43 25.82
C ALA A 144 -22.22 -4.77 27.05
#